data_AF-A0AB35HCJ3-F1
#
_entry.id   AF-A0AB35HCJ3-F1
#
_cell.length_a   1.000
_cell.length_b   1.000
_cell.length_c   1.000
_cell.angle_alpha   90.00
_cell.angle_beta   90.00
_cell.angle_gamma   90.00
#
_symmetry.space_group_name_H-M   'P 1'
#
loop_
_entity.id
_entity.type
_entity.pdbx_description
1 polymer ?
#
loop_
_entity_poly.entity_id
_entity_poly.type
_entity_poly.pdbx_seq_one_letter_code
_entity_poly.pdbx_strand_id
1 'polypeptide(L)'
;MAWYKDILHLFTKLSDRSFQNIIKNGSYARAILNLVISIIVLYVMTYALPFIVKAVSPLLGIKRMTGLTHFDLVSALANVSFLIFQIIIGGFVIWRLLVLLGGTGTYRGVMRNYIYGLAYTNALRTVVLVLIHIVGLILFYLSMPKYVGDMAYLVTMFSQYYAVFIGAQLMRRYVELGIVKTYIIMFIVALLSVSVLPQWIRFVHTLVK
;
A
#
# COMPACT_ATOMS: atom_id res chain seq x y z
N MET A 1 -4.05 -27.02 -20.04
CA MET A 1 -4.58 -25.64 -20.07
C MET A 1 -3.98 -24.87 -18.90
N ALA A 2 -2.96 -24.04 -19.15
CA ALA A 2 -2.14 -23.41 -18.10
C ALA A 2 -2.68 -22.02 -17.76
N TRP A 3 -3.93 -21.97 -17.29
CA TRP A 3 -4.64 -20.73 -16.93
C TRP A 3 -3.81 -19.81 -16.02
N TYR A 4 -2.94 -20.37 -15.17
CA TYR A 4 -2.02 -19.60 -14.33
C TYR A 4 -0.97 -18.81 -15.12
N LYS A 5 -0.45 -19.37 -16.23
CA LYS A 5 0.51 -18.68 -17.12
C LYS A 5 -0.18 -17.54 -17.85
N ASP A 6 -1.43 -17.74 -18.28
CA ASP A 6 -2.21 -16.74 -18.99
C ASP A 6 -2.60 -15.57 -18.08
N ILE A 7 -2.99 -15.86 -16.84
CA ILE A 7 -3.23 -14.84 -15.81
C ILE A 7 -1.94 -14.07 -15.50
N LEU A 8 -0.84 -14.78 -15.26
CA LEU A 8 0.46 -14.14 -14.99
C LEU A 8 0.89 -13.26 -16.16
N HIS A 9 0.71 -13.75 -17.40
CA HIS A 9 1.01 -13.04 -18.62
C HIS A 9 0.13 -11.79 -18.81
N LEU A 10 -1.18 -11.89 -18.52
CA LEU A 10 -2.12 -10.77 -18.55
C LEU A 10 -1.73 -9.70 -17.53
N PHE A 11 -1.38 -10.09 -16.30
CA PHE A 11 -0.89 -9.18 -15.28
C PHE A 11 0.42 -8.51 -15.67
N THR A 12 1.38 -9.24 -16.25
CA THR A 12 2.60 -8.61 -16.79
C THR A 12 2.30 -7.64 -17.93
N LYS A 13 1.36 -7.93 -18.82
CA LYS A 13 1.01 -7.07 -19.96
C LYS A 13 0.25 -5.80 -19.54
N LEU A 14 -0.65 -5.92 -18.55
CA LEU A 14 -1.34 -4.78 -17.94
C LEU A 14 -0.36 -3.92 -17.13
N SER A 15 0.51 -4.56 -16.35
CA SER A 15 1.63 -3.91 -15.66
C SER A 15 2.51 -3.18 -16.66
N ASP A 16 2.87 -3.80 -17.79
CA ASP A 16 3.69 -3.19 -18.84
C ASP A 16 3.04 -1.97 -19.48
N ARG A 17 1.75 -2.00 -19.81
CA ARG A 17 1.06 -0.82 -20.38
C ARG A 17 0.97 0.32 -19.37
N SER A 18 0.58 0.02 -18.14
CA SER A 18 0.50 1.02 -17.07
C SER A 18 1.89 1.59 -16.76
N PHE A 19 2.91 0.74 -16.81
CA PHE A 19 4.32 1.08 -16.63
C PHE A 19 4.85 1.95 -17.77
N GLN A 20 4.58 1.60 -19.02
CA GLN A 20 4.94 2.40 -20.19
C GLN A 20 4.26 3.77 -20.17
N ASN A 21 3.04 3.87 -19.65
CA ASN A 21 2.38 5.16 -19.43
C ASN A 21 3.08 6.02 -18.37
N ILE A 22 3.61 5.42 -17.31
CA ILE A 22 4.40 6.14 -16.28
C ILE A 22 5.76 6.55 -16.86
N ILE A 23 6.40 5.72 -17.67
CA ILE A 23 7.65 6.12 -18.34
C ILE A 23 7.40 7.24 -19.35
N LYS A 24 6.44 7.08 -20.27
CA LYS A 24 6.20 8.03 -21.36
C LYS A 24 5.61 9.36 -20.89
N ASN A 25 4.69 9.31 -19.92
CA ASN A 25 3.88 10.47 -19.54
C ASN A 25 4.01 10.83 -18.04
N GLY A 26 5.02 10.28 -17.36
CA GLY A 26 5.19 10.46 -15.92
C GLY A 26 5.96 11.71 -15.54
N SER A 27 5.29 12.61 -14.80
CA SER A 27 5.90 13.79 -14.18
C SER A 27 5.86 13.67 -12.66
N TYR A 28 6.70 14.43 -11.98
CA TYR A 28 6.65 14.53 -10.52
C TYR A 28 5.28 14.98 -10.01
N ALA A 29 4.69 15.97 -10.69
CA ALA A 29 3.37 16.50 -10.35
C ALA A 29 2.29 15.41 -10.44
N ARG A 30 2.31 14.59 -11.49
CA ARG A 30 1.35 13.49 -11.66
C ARG A 30 1.57 12.37 -10.65
N ALA A 31 2.83 12.06 -10.30
CA ALA A 31 3.15 11.09 -9.25
C ALA A 31 2.56 11.53 -7.90
N ILE A 32 2.77 12.80 -7.52
CA ILE A 32 2.24 13.38 -6.29
C ILE A 32 0.71 13.38 -6.32
N LEU A 33 0.09 13.83 -7.41
CA LEU A 33 -1.37 13.84 -7.54
C LEU A 33 -1.97 12.44 -7.36
N ASN A 34 -1.41 11.43 -8.04
CA ASN A 34 -1.86 10.05 -7.92
C ASN A 34 -1.69 9.53 -6.49
N LEU A 35 -0.59 9.86 -5.84
CA LEU A 35 -0.36 9.51 -4.45
C LEU A 35 -1.41 10.15 -3.54
N VAL A 36 -1.63 11.46 -3.65
CA VAL A 36 -2.64 12.19 -2.85
C VAL A 36 -4.04 11.60 -3.03
N ILE A 37 -4.48 11.39 -4.27
CA ILE A 37 -5.78 10.78 -4.56
C ILE A 37 -5.87 9.38 -3.94
N SER A 38 -4.83 8.55 -4.13
CA SER A 38 -4.82 7.19 -3.59
C SER A 38 -4.86 7.16 -2.06
N ILE A 39 -4.21 8.12 -1.39
CA ILE A 39 -4.23 8.26 0.07
C ILE A 39 -5.62 8.64 0.54
N ILE A 40 -6.23 9.67 -0.07
CA ILE A 40 -7.58 10.13 0.30
C ILE A 40 -8.55 8.96 0.19
N VAL A 41 -8.59 8.27 -0.95
CA VAL A 41 -9.48 7.14 -1.15
C VAL A 41 -9.19 6.02 -0.15
N LEU A 42 -7.92 5.65 0.04
CA LEU A 42 -7.55 4.59 0.98
C LEU A 42 -7.95 4.95 2.43
N TYR A 43 -7.71 6.18 2.87
CA TYR A 43 -8.02 6.61 4.23
C TYR A 43 -9.52 6.78 4.44
N VAL A 44 -10.27 7.27 3.46
CA VAL A 44 -11.74 7.27 3.53
C VAL A 44 -12.25 5.85 3.70
N MET A 45 -11.77 4.90 2.90
CA MET A 45 -12.18 3.50 3.03
C MET A 45 -11.73 2.85 4.34
N THR A 46 -10.54 3.20 4.83
CA THR A 46 -9.94 2.58 6.02
C THR A 46 -10.47 3.16 7.32
N TYR A 47 -10.64 4.48 7.41
CA TYR A 47 -11.01 5.18 8.64
C TYR A 47 -12.46 5.66 8.64
N ALA A 48 -12.97 6.22 7.54
CA ALA A 48 -14.32 6.80 7.53
C ALA A 48 -15.41 5.72 7.65
N LEU A 49 -15.21 4.54 7.05
CA LEU A 49 -16.16 3.44 7.16
C LEU A 49 -16.33 2.96 8.61
N PRO A 50 -15.25 2.67 9.38
CA PRO A 50 -15.36 2.45 10.82
C PRO A 50 -16.06 3.58 11.61
N PHE A 51 -15.80 4.85 11.28
CA PHE A 51 -16.47 5.98 11.95
C PHE A 51 -17.98 6.01 11.67
N ILE A 52 -18.39 5.79 10.42
CA ILE A 52 -19.81 5.70 10.02
C ILE A 52 -20.46 4.52 10.73
N VAL A 53 -19.83 3.34 10.71
CA VAL A 53 -20.33 2.14 11.41
C VAL A 53 -20.46 2.41 12.90
N LYS A 54 -19.47 3.05 13.53
CA LYS A 54 -19.52 3.43 14.96
C LYS A 54 -20.67 4.40 15.26
N ALA A 55 -20.96 5.35 14.38
CA ALA A 55 -22.03 6.33 14.56
C ALA A 55 -23.43 5.74 14.33
N VAL A 56 -23.56 4.81 13.37
CA VAL A 56 -24.84 4.22 12.97
C VAL A 56 -25.21 2.97 13.80
N SER A 57 -24.22 2.21 14.29
CA SER A 57 -24.46 0.99 15.09
C SER A 57 -25.39 1.20 16.29
N PRO A 58 -25.26 2.28 17.10
CA PRO A 58 -26.19 2.55 18.20
C PRO A 58 -27.63 2.81 17.73
N LEU A 59 -27.80 3.50 16.59
CA LEU A 59 -29.11 3.80 15.99
C LEU A 59 -29.80 2.52 15.49
N LEU A 60 -29.03 1.49 15.14
CA LEU A 60 -29.52 0.18 14.71
C LEU A 60 -29.67 -0.83 15.87
N GLY A 61 -29.50 -0.40 17.12
CA GLY A 61 -29.61 -1.27 18.29
C GLY A 61 -28.44 -2.26 18.48
N ILE A 62 -27.34 -2.10 17.71
CA ILE A 62 -26.15 -2.96 17.81
C ILE A 62 -25.33 -2.52 19.02
N LYS A 63 -25.31 -3.35 20.07
CA LYS A 63 -24.54 -3.09 21.29
C LYS A 63 -23.04 -3.19 21.01
N ARG A 64 -22.40 -2.02 20.92
CA ARG A 64 -20.97 -1.73 21.08
C ARG A 64 -20.01 -2.69 20.35
N MET A 65 -19.56 -2.29 19.16
CA MET A 65 -18.36 -2.87 18.55
C MET A 65 -17.12 -2.48 19.40
N THR A 66 -16.58 -3.42 20.16
CA THR A 66 -15.28 -3.30 20.81
C THR A 66 -14.17 -3.53 19.76
N GLY A 67 -13.10 -2.72 19.77
CA GLY A 67 -11.96 -2.86 18.84
C GLY A 67 -11.79 -1.75 17.80
N LEU A 68 -12.73 -0.82 17.66
CA LEU A 68 -12.58 0.37 16.79
C LEU A 68 -11.64 1.45 17.37
N THR A 69 -11.08 1.23 18.55
CA THR A 69 -10.16 2.16 19.24
C THR A 69 -8.87 2.41 18.46
N HIS A 70 -8.53 1.55 17.49
CA HIS A 70 -7.38 1.74 16.61
C HIS A 70 -7.61 2.79 15.51
N PHE A 71 -8.85 3.23 15.30
CA PHE A 71 -9.21 4.25 14.31
C PHE A 71 -9.50 5.58 15.01
N ASP A 72 -8.46 6.23 15.54
CA ASP A 72 -8.54 7.59 16.09
C ASP A 72 -7.83 8.61 15.19
N LEU A 73 -8.17 9.89 15.38
CA LEU A 73 -7.64 10.99 14.58
C LEU A 73 -6.12 11.13 14.72
N VAL A 74 -5.59 10.87 15.91
CA VAL A 74 -4.14 10.95 16.21
C VAL A 74 -3.38 9.89 15.41
N SER A 75 -3.91 8.68 15.32
CA SER A 75 -3.33 7.59 14.53
C SER A 75 -3.42 7.89 13.03
N ALA A 76 -4.51 8.51 12.56
CA ALA A 76 -4.60 8.97 11.17
C ALA A 76 -3.50 10.02 10.85
N LEU A 77 -3.32 11.02 11.72
CA LEU A 77 -2.26 12.03 11.60
C LEU A 77 -0.86 11.42 11.67
N ALA A 78 -0.66 10.43 12.56
CA ALA A 78 0.61 9.72 12.69
C ALA A 78 0.95 8.93 11.41
N ASN A 79 -0.03 8.28 10.78
CA ASN A 79 0.22 7.55 9.54
C ASN A 79 0.51 8.49 8.35
N VAL A 80 -0.16 9.64 8.25
CA VAL A 80 0.12 10.64 7.20
C VAL A 80 1.51 11.25 7.37
N SER A 81 1.88 11.62 8.60
CA SER A 81 3.22 12.16 8.88
C SER A 81 4.32 11.13 8.65
N PHE A 82 4.09 9.87 9.03
CA PHE A 82 5.01 8.77 8.74
C PHE A 82 5.20 8.59 7.23
N LEU A 83 4.14 8.71 6.43
CA LEU A 83 4.25 8.60 4.98
C LEU A 83 5.14 9.68 4.37
N ILE A 84 5.07 10.92 4.87
CA ILE A 84 5.97 12.00 4.44
C ILE A 84 7.43 11.62 4.75
N PHE A 85 7.68 11.18 5.98
CA PHE A 85 9.01 10.73 6.39
C PHE A 85 9.51 9.55 5.54
N GLN A 86 8.65 8.58 5.29
CA GLN A 86 8.93 7.40 4.48
C GLN A 86 9.26 7.78 3.03
N ILE A 87 8.57 8.76 2.43
CA ILE A 87 8.87 9.22 1.06
C ILE A 87 10.26 9.83 0.99
N ILE A 88 10.59 10.71 1.94
CA ILE A 88 11.85 11.45 1.94
C ILE A 88 13.02 10.51 2.27
N ILE A 89 12.98 9.86 3.44
CA ILE A 89 14.07 9.01 3.92
C ILE A 89 14.09 7.67 3.19
N GLY A 90 12.94 7.03 3.02
CA GLY A 90 12.84 5.79 2.25
C GLY A 90 13.27 5.98 0.80
N GLY A 91 12.88 7.08 0.15
CA GLY A 91 13.37 7.42 -1.19
C GLY A 91 14.89 7.54 -1.26
N PHE A 92 15.51 8.19 -0.27
CA PHE A 92 16.96 8.32 -0.18
C PHE A 92 17.66 6.98 0.05
N VAL A 93 17.18 6.18 1.01
CA VAL A 93 17.71 4.86 1.32
C VAL A 93 17.62 3.93 0.10
N ILE A 94 16.47 3.90 -0.58
CA ILE A 94 16.29 3.12 -1.81
C ILE A 94 17.31 3.54 -2.86
N TRP A 95 17.45 4.84 -3.12
CA TRP A 95 18.41 5.33 -4.12
C TRP A 95 19.84 4.90 -3.80
N ARG A 96 20.29 5.06 -2.55
CA ARG A 96 21.65 4.68 -2.13
C ARG A 96 21.87 3.18 -2.25
N LEU A 97 20.92 2.36 -1.83
CA LEU A 97 21.03 0.90 -1.95
C LEU A 97 21.03 0.44 -3.41
N LEU A 98 20.22 1.05 -4.28
CA LEU A 98 20.20 0.72 -5.71
C LEU A 98 21.54 1.02 -6.37
N VAL A 99 22.13 2.20 -6.10
CA VAL A 99 23.45 2.58 -6.61
C VAL A 99 24.55 1.64 -6.09
N LEU A 100 24.50 1.27 -4.80
CA LEU A 100 25.46 0.33 -4.20
C LEU A 100 25.44 -1.05 -4.87
N LEU A 101 24.29 -1.50 -5.38
CA LEU A 101 24.17 -2.79 -6.07
C LEU A 101 24.46 -2.72 -7.59
N GLY A 102 24.91 -1.56 -8.08
CA GLY A 102 25.27 -1.31 -9.48
C GLY A 102 24.16 -0.69 -10.33
N GLY A 103 23.10 -0.15 -9.71
CA GLY A 103 22.01 0.51 -10.42
C GLY A 103 22.37 1.92 -10.86
N THR A 104 21.83 2.35 -12.00
CA THR A 104 22.02 3.70 -12.55
C THR A 104 20.85 4.62 -12.16
N GLY A 105 20.99 5.93 -12.37
CA GLY A 105 19.89 6.88 -12.21
C GLY A 105 20.03 7.88 -11.06
N THR A 106 19.20 8.92 -11.10
CA THR A 106 19.27 10.05 -10.18
C THR A 106 18.34 9.86 -8.98
N TYR A 107 18.66 10.48 -7.85
CA TYR A 107 17.76 10.52 -6.69
C TYR A 107 16.35 10.98 -7.07
N ARG A 108 16.26 12.04 -7.89
CA ARG A 108 14.99 12.58 -8.40
C ARG A 108 14.19 11.51 -9.16
N GLY A 109 14.82 10.78 -10.07
CA GLY A 109 14.11 9.74 -10.81
C GLY A 109 13.72 8.53 -9.95
N VAL A 110 14.56 8.12 -8.99
CA VAL A 110 14.20 7.07 -8.03
C VAL A 110 13.03 7.49 -7.17
N MET A 111 13.07 8.69 -6.58
CA MET A 111 11.99 9.18 -5.73
C MET A 111 10.67 9.35 -6.51
N ARG A 112 10.70 9.79 -7.79
CA ARG A 112 9.51 9.78 -8.65
C ARG A 112 8.90 8.38 -8.80
N ASN A 113 9.73 7.39 -9.13
CA ASN A 113 9.27 6.01 -9.29
C ASN A 113 8.80 5.40 -7.97
N TYR A 114 9.39 5.82 -6.85
CA TYR A 114 8.96 5.43 -5.52
C TYR A 114 7.56 5.94 -5.20
N ILE A 115 7.31 7.23 -5.45
CA ILE A 115 6.00 7.86 -5.26
C ILE A 115 4.94 7.16 -6.14
N TYR A 116 5.26 6.84 -7.39
CA TYR A 116 4.38 6.02 -8.23
C TYR A 116 4.11 4.66 -7.59
N GLY A 117 5.14 3.93 -7.16
CA GLY A 117 5.00 2.64 -6.49
C GLY A 117 4.11 2.69 -5.25
N LEU A 118 4.23 3.74 -4.44
CA LEU A 118 3.37 3.99 -3.28
C LEU A 118 1.92 4.26 -3.69
N ALA A 119 1.69 5.08 -4.73
CA ALA A 119 0.34 5.34 -5.24
C ALA A 119 -0.35 4.05 -5.74
N TYR A 120 0.39 3.20 -6.48
CA TYR A 120 -0.13 1.89 -6.91
C TYR A 120 -0.39 0.96 -5.73
N THR A 121 0.49 0.96 -4.73
CA THR A 121 0.30 0.18 -3.51
C THR A 121 -0.97 0.59 -2.77
N ASN A 122 -1.22 1.89 -2.64
CA ASN A 122 -2.44 2.41 -2.01
C ASN A 122 -3.69 2.04 -2.81
N ALA A 123 -3.66 2.19 -4.14
CA ALA A 123 -4.77 1.79 -5.00
C ALA A 123 -5.07 0.29 -4.88
N LEU A 124 -4.04 -0.56 -4.88
CA LEU A 124 -4.18 -2.01 -4.69
C LEU A 124 -4.78 -2.34 -3.32
N ARG A 125 -4.30 -1.68 -2.26
CA ARG A 125 -4.86 -1.84 -0.90
C ARG A 125 -6.33 -1.47 -0.85
N THR A 126 -6.75 -0.39 -1.52
CA THR A 126 -8.17 -0.02 -1.63
C THR A 126 -8.99 -1.12 -2.30
N VAL A 127 -8.54 -1.63 -3.44
CA VAL A 127 -9.23 -2.73 -4.16
C VAL A 127 -9.32 -3.97 -3.29
N VAL A 128 -8.25 -4.30 -2.58
CA VAL A 128 -8.18 -5.44 -1.66
C VAL A 128 -9.13 -5.27 -0.48
N LEU A 129 -9.21 -4.08 0.11
CA LEU A 129 -10.19 -3.79 1.15
C LEU A 129 -11.60 -4.04 0.62
N VAL A 130 -11.96 -3.50 -0.56
CA VAL A 130 -13.28 -3.74 -1.17
C VAL A 130 -13.53 -5.23 -1.40
N LEU A 131 -12.54 -5.96 -1.92
CA LEU A 131 -12.65 -7.40 -2.14
C LEU A 131 -12.90 -8.16 -0.84
N ILE A 132 -12.18 -7.83 0.23
CA ILE A 132 -12.37 -8.43 1.56
C ILE A 132 -13.78 -8.16 2.08
N HIS A 133 -14.34 -6.96 1.87
CA HIS A 133 -15.72 -6.66 2.26
C HIS A 133 -16.73 -7.49 1.46
N ILE A 134 -16.56 -7.61 0.14
CA ILE A 134 -17.45 -8.43 -0.71
C ILE A 134 -17.38 -9.91 -0.30
N VAL A 135 -16.17 -10.45 -0.15
CA VAL A 135 -15.96 -11.85 0.30
C VAL A 135 -16.55 -12.04 1.70
N GLY A 136 -16.34 -11.08 2.60
CA GLY A 136 -16.92 -11.09 3.95
C GLY A 136 -18.44 -11.17 3.94
N LEU A 137 -19.10 -10.36 3.09
CA LEU A 137 -20.56 -10.40 2.93
C LEU A 137 -21.05 -11.74 2.38
N ILE A 138 -20.36 -12.30 1.40
CA ILE A 138 -20.70 -13.62 0.82
C ILE A 138 -20.56 -14.71 1.90
N LEU A 139 -19.45 -14.74 2.63
CA LEU A 139 -19.22 -15.72 3.68
C LEU A 139 -20.22 -15.59 4.83
N PHE A 140 -20.61 -14.36 5.16
CA PHE A 140 -21.65 -14.11 6.15
C PHE A 140 -23.01 -14.64 5.69
N TYR A 141 -23.39 -14.37 4.43
CA TYR A 141 -24.60 -14.90 3.82
C TYR A 141 -24.63 -16.44 3.80
N LEU A 142 -23.47 -17.06 3.54
CA LEU A 142 -23.30 -18.52 3.55
C LEU A 142 -23.18 -19.12 4.96
N SER A 143 -23.36 -18.32 6.03
CA SER A 143 -23.23 -18.77 7.43
C SER A 143 -21.84 -19.36 7.76
N MET A 144 -20.80 -18.83 7.10
CA MET A 144 -19.40 -19.22 7.27
C MET A 144 -18.51 -18.09 7.86
N PRO A 145 -18.94 -17.37 8.93
CA PRO A 145 -18.22 -16.20 9.43
C PRO A 145 -16.82 -16.55 9.97
N LYS A 146 -16.59 -17.79 10.40
CA LYS A 146 -15.29 -18.26 10.92
C LYS A 146 -14.15 -18.14 9.91
N TYR A 147 -14.42 -18.18 8.60
CA TYR A 147 -13.40 -18.07 7.55
C TYR A 147 -13.15 -16.64 7.08
N VAL A 148 -13.91 -15.64 7.56
CA VAL A 148 -13.76 -14.24 7.15
C VAL A 148 -12.38 -13.70 7.54
N GLY A 149 -11.91 -14.02 8.75
CA GLY A 149 -10.59 -13.61 9.23
C GLY A 149 -9.46 -14.20 8.39
N ASP A 150 -9.52 -15.51 8.11
CA ASP A 150 -8.51 -16.21 7.32
C ASP A 150 -8.43 -15.67 5.89
N MET A 151 -9.58 -15.43 5.26
CA MET A 151 -9.65 -14.84 3.92
C MET A 151 -9.15 -13.39 3.90
N ALA A 152 -9.53 -12.58 4.90
CA ALA A 152 -9.01 -11.22 5.04
C ALA A 152 -7.49 -11.21 5.18
N TYR A 153 -6.93 -12.13 5.99
CA TYR A 153 -5.49 -12.29 6.16
C TYR A 153 -4.81 -12.70 4.85
N LEU A 154 -5.31 -13.72 4.16
CA LEU A 154 -4.75 -14.21 2.90
C LEU A 154 -4.70 -13.11 1.83
N VAL A 155 -5.83 -12.43 1.60
CA VAL A 155 -5.92 -11.38 0.58
C VAL A 155 -5.02 -10.20 0.97
N THR A 156 -4.94 -9.85 2.25
CA THR A 156 -4.06 -8.78 2.73
C THR A 156 -2.59 -9.14 2.52
N MET A 157 -2.15 -10.33 2.92
CA MET A 157 -0.76 -10.79 2.75
C MET A 157 -0.37 -10.82 1.27
N PHE A 158 -1.21 -11.40 0.41
CA PHE A 158 -0.95 -11.47 -1.03
C PHE A 158 -0.81 -10.06 -1.64
N SER A 159 -1.68 -9.12 -1.24
CA SER A 159 -1.64 -7.75 -1.73
C SER A 159 -0.35 -7.00 -1.34
N GLN A 160 0.18 -7.25 -0.14
CA GLN A 160 1.39 -6.60 0.34
C GLN A 160 2.62 -7.07 -0.44
N TYR A 161 2.75 -8.37 -0.70
CA TYR A 161 3.83 -8.90 -1.54
C TYR A 161 3.72 -8.37 -2.97
N TYR A 162 2.50 -8.31 -3.52
CA TYR A 162 2.28 -7.82 -4.88
C TYR A 162 2.58 -6.33 -5.02
N ALA A 163 2.28 -5.52 -4.00
CA ALA A 163 2.63 -4.10 -3.95
C ALA A 163 4.15 -3.88 -3.99
N VAL A 164 4.92 -4.62 -3.17
CA VAL A 164 6.40 -4.56 -3.19
C VAL A 164 6.93 -4.98 -4.55
N PHE A 165 6.33 -6.02 -5.16
CA PHE A 165 6.69 -6.48 -6.49
C PHE A 165 6.48 -5.41 -7.57
N ILE A 166 5.33 -4.71 -7.57
CA ILE A 166 5.08 -3.60 -8.51
C ILE A 166 6.12 -2.48 -8.32
N GLY A 167 6.39 -2.09 -7.07
CA GLY A 167 7.42 -1.10 -6.78
C GLY A 167 8.81 -1.50 -7.29
N ALA A 168 9.17 -2.77 -7.14
CA ALA A 168 10.43 -3.32 -7.66
C ALA A 168 10.47 -3.33 -9.19
N GLN A 169 9.38 -3.68 -9.87
CA GLN A 169 9.31 -3.61 -11.34
C GLN A 169 9.46 -2.17 -11.84
N LEU A 170 8.85 -1.21 -11.15
CA LEU A 170 8.97 0.20 -11.48
C LEU A 170 10.43 0.68 -11.39
N MET A 171 11.06 0.35 -10.27
CA MET A 171 12.45 0.73 -9.99
C MET A 171 13.45 0.05 -10.93
N ARG A 172 13.29 -1.25 -11.16
CA ARG A 172 14.23 -2.08 -11.96
C ARG A 172 14.50 -1.44 -13.31
N ARG A 173 13.43 -1.02 -13.97
CA ARG A 173 13.48 -0.51 -15.34
C ARG A 173 14.00 0.93 -15.39
N TYR A 174 13.87 1.69 -14.31
CA TYR A 174 14.46 3.01 -14.21
C TYR A 174 15.96 2.95 -13.92
N VAL A 175 16.38 2.04 -13.02
CA VAL A 175 17.79 1.94 -12.56
C VAL A 175 18.60 0.85 -13.27
N GLU A 176 18.02 0.25 -14.32
CA GLU A 176 18.64 -0.80 -15.15
C GLU A 176 19.22 -1.98 -14.34
N LEU A 177 18.57 -2.32 -13.22
CA LEU A 177 19.02 -3.35 -12.29
C LEU A 177 18.23 -4.65 -12.47
N GLY A 178 18.85 -5.81 -12.22
CA GLY A 178 18.15 -7.10 -12.24
C GLY A 178 17.02 -7.18 -11.20
N ILE A 179 15.91 -7.85 -11.55
CA ILE A 179 14.68 -7.88 -10.72
C ILE A 179 14.91 -8.42 -9.32
N VAL A 180 15.80 -9.40 -9.16
CA VAL A 180 16.13 -9.98 -7.85
C VAL A 180 16.73 -8.92 -6.93
N LYS A 181 17.76 -8.19 -7.40
CA LYS A 181 18.42 -7.14 -6.61
C LYS A 181 17.43 -6.02 -6.26
N THR A 182 16.63 -5.57 -7.22
CA THR A 182 15.66 -4.50 -7.00
C THR A 182 14.56 -4.92 -6.02
N TYR A 183 14.07 -6.16 -6.14
CA TYR A 183 13.06 -6.70 -5.24
C TYR A 183 13.57 -6.79 -3.79
N ILE A 184 14.80 -7.28 -3.59
CA ILE A 184 15.42 -7.35 -2.26
C ILE A 184 15.48 -5.96 -1.63
N ILE A 185 15.92 -4.93 -2.37
CA ILE A 185 15.98 -3.56 -1.84
C ILE A 185 14.58 -3.06 -1.45
N MET A 186 13.60 -3.20 -2.35
CA MET A 186 12.23 -2.76 -2.06
C MET A 186 11.63 -3.49 -0.86
N PHE A 187 11.93 -4.77 -0.72
CA PHE A 187 11.49 -5.60 0.40
C PHE A 187 12.14 -5.17 1.72
N ILE A 188 13.45 -4.92 1.75
CA ILE A 188 14.16 -4.41 2.93
C ILE A 188 13.56 -3.08 3.39
N VAL A 189 13.36 -2.14 2.47
CA VAL A 189 12.79 -0.83 2.82
C VAL A 189 11.34 -0.94 3.29
N ALA A 190 10.56 -1.86 2.71
CA ALA A 190 9.22 -2.16 3.19
C ALA A 190 9.23 -2.72 4.62
N LEU A 191 10.12 -3.67 4.93
CA LEU A 191 10.26 -4.24 6.27
C LEU A 191 10.68 -3.17 7.30
N LEU A 192 11.64 -2.32 6.96
CA LEU A 192 12.05 -1.20 7.80
C LEU A 192 10.90 -0.23 8.06
N SER A 193 10.08 0.04 7.03
CA SER A 193 8.91 0.92 7.20
C SER A 193 7.90 0.31 8.18
N VAL A 194 7.63 -0.99 8.05
CA VAL A 194 6.69 -1.72 8.92
C VAL A 194 7.20 -1.81 10.36
N SER A 195 8.50 -1.97 10.58
CA SER A 195 9.06 -2.06 11.94
C SER A 195 9.05 -0.73 12.68
N VAL A 196 9.23 0.40 11.97
CA VAL A 196 9.29 1.74 12.58
C VAL A 196 7.89 2.34 12.80
N LEU A 197 6.90 2.01 11.96
CA LEU A 197 5.56 2.61 12.01
C LEU A 197 4.90 2.54 13.41
N PRO A 198 4.90 1.41 14.16
CA PRO A 198 4.29 1.36 15.49
C PRO A 198 4.98 2.28 16.50
N GLN A 199 6.30 2.46 16.38
CA GLN A 199 7.08 3.35 17.24
C GLN A 199 6.75 4.81 16.92
N TRP A 200 6.63 5.15 15.64
CA TRP A 200 6.21 6.47 15.19
C TRP A 200 4.82 6.84 15.69
N ILE A 201 3.85 5.91 15.57
CA ILE A 201 2.49 6.12 16.08
C ILE A 201 2.53 6.41 17.59
N ARG A 202 3.27 5.62 18.38
CA ARG A 202 3.41 5.86 19.82
C ARG A 202 4.02 7.23 20.12
N PHE A 203 5.06 7.62 19.39
CA PHE A 203 5.71 8.91 19.56
C PHE A 203 4.74 10.07 19.32
N VAL A 204 3.96 10.04 18.23
CA VAL A 204 2.94 11.07 17.94
C VAL A 204 1.87 11.11 19.02
N HIS A 205 1.41 9.95 19.50
CA HIS A 205 0.48 9.86 20.63
C HIS A 205 1.03 10.50 21.91
N THR A 206 2.33 10.40 22.17
CA THR A 206 2.98 11.07 23.31
C THR A 206 3.04 12.57 23.12
N LEU A 207 3.28 13.07 21.90
CA LEU A 207 3.37 14.52 21.62
C LEU A 207 2.03 15.26 21.71
N VAL A 208 0.93 14.57 21.44
CA VAL A 208 -0.42 15.17 21.42
C VAL A 208 -1.08 15.15 22.81
N LYS A 209 -0.50 14.43 23.78
CA LYS A 209 -0.92 14.43 25.19
C LYS A 209 -0.25 15.55 25.97
#